data_AF-A0A9P5PDK9-F1
#
_entry.id   AF-A0A9P5PDK9-F1
#
_cell.length_a   1.000
_cell.length_b   1.000
_cell.length_c   1.000
_cell.angle_alpha   90.00
_cell.angle_beta   90.00
_cell.angle_gamma   90.00
#
_symmetry.space_group_name_H-M   'P 1'
#
loop_
_entity.id
_entity.type
_entity.pdbx_description
1 polymer ?
#
loop_
_entity_poly.entity_id
_entity_poly.type
_entity_poly.pdbx_seq_one_letter_code
_entity_poly.pdbx_strand_id
1 'polypeptide(L)'
;VACKLCGTQVLLNAMRNHVARHIFLQKHGIVDPLVVSFQQYVGEDLCGWCGLDGCQNVLMKKGKTLSTASDCEYHYVCMSYSSACSSSHTSSSTNIPIHCTLC
;
A
#
# COMPACT_ATOMS: atom_id res chain seq x y z
N VAL A 1 1.40 4.42 -14.47
CA VAL A 1 2.69 4.02 -13.89
C VAL A 1 2.72 2.51 -13.76
N ALA A 2 3.88 1.88 -13.94
CA ALA A 2 3.98 0.42 -13.93
C ALA A 2 4.09 -0.08 -12.49
N CYS A 3 3.41 -1.19 -12.17
CA CYS A 3 3.60 -1.86 -10.89
C CYS A 3 4.98 -2.53 -10.87
N LYS A 4 5.75 -2.32 -9.80
CA LYS A 4 7.09 -2.94 -9.66
C LYS A 4 7.04 -4.46 -9.48
N LEU A 5 5.89 -4.98 -9.06
CA LEU A 5 5.71 -6.38 -8.72
C LEU A 5 5.30 -7.26 -9.90
N CYS A 6 4.47 -6.72 -10.79
CA CYS A 6 3.89 -7.46 -11.91
C CYS A 6 4.03 -6.77 -13.28
N GLY A 7 4.61 -5.56 -13.32
CA GLY A 7 4.74 -4.76 -14.54
C GLY A 7 3.44 -4.18 -15.09
N THR A 8 2.28 -4.48 -14.48
CA THR A 8 0.98 -4.00 -14.98
C THR A 8 0.89 -2.49 -14.90
N GLN A 9 0.42 -1.87 -15.99
CA GLN A 9 0.18 -0.43 -16.03
C GLN A 9 -1.10 -0.07 -15.29
N VAL A 10 -0.97 0.78 -14.28
CA VAL A 10 -2.11 1.26 -13.48
C VAL A 10 -2.04 2.77 -13.28
N LEU A 11 -3.20 3.38 -13.01
CA LEU A 11 -3.26 4.77 -12.59
C LEU A 11 -2.60 4.92 -11.22
N LEU A 12 -1.90 6.04 -10.98
CA LEU A 12 -1.18 6.29 -9.73
C LEU A 12 -2.12 6.22 -8.51
N ASN A 13 -3.33 6.77 -8.63
CA ASN A 13 -4.37 6.72 -7.59
C ASN A 13 -4.93 5.30 -7.33
N ALA A 14 -4.74 4.36 -8.26
CA ALA A 14 -5.19 2.97 -8.16
C ALA A 14 -4.06 2.00 -7.77
N MET A 15 -2.79 2.44 -7.85
CA MET A 15 -1.61 1.61 -7.59
C MET A 15 -1.68 0.93 -6.23
N ARG A 16 -2.09 1.67 -5.21
CA ARG A 16 -2.32 1.14 -3.86
C ARG A 16 -3.22 -0.08 -3.83
N ASN A 17 -4.43 0.03 -4.39
CA ASN A 17 -5.41 -1.06 -4.35
C ASN A 17 -4.90 -2.26 -5.16
N HIS A 18 -4.18 -1.99 -6.25
CA HIS A 18 -3.53 -3.02 -7.05
C HIS A 18 -2.44 -3.77 -6.25
N VAL A 19 -1.57 -3.04 -5.55
CA VAL A 19 -0.50 -3.58 -4.69
C VAL A 19 -1.05 -4.29 -3.45
N ALA A 20 -2.13 -3.78 -2.86
CA ALA A 20 -2.78 -4.41 -1.71
C ALA A 20 -3.21 -5.86 -2.00
N ARG A 21 -3.66 -6.15 -3.23
CA ARG A 21 -3.97 -7.52 -3.66
C ARG A 21 -2.73 -8.42 -3.63
N HIS A 22 -1.61 -7.93 -4.16
CA HIS A 22 -0.34 -8.66 -4.17
C HIS A 22 0.12 -8.99 -2.74
N ILE A 23 0.14 -7.99 -1.87
CA ILE A 23 0.53 -8.14 -0.46
C ILE A 23 -0.40 -9.11 0.26
N PHE A 24 -1.71 -9.00 0.04
CA PHE A 24 -2.69 -9.89 0.64
C PHE A 24 -2.46 -11.35 0.26
N LEU A 25 -2.37 -11.64 -1.04
CA LEU A 25 -2.16 -13.02 -1.51
C LEU A 25 -0.88 -13.60 -0.94
N GLN A 26 0.19 -12.82 -0.94
CA GLN A 26 1.47 -13.23 -0.37
C GLN A 26 1.41 -13.49 1.14
N LYS A 27 0.79 -12.60 1.94
CA LYS A 27 0.63 -12.81 3.40
C LYS A 27 -0.15 -14.08 3.72
N HIS A 28 -1.03 -14.50 2.82
CA HIS A 28 -1.79 -15.74 2.91
C HIS A 28 -1.09 -16.96 2.28
N GLY A 29 0.14 -16.81 1.77
CA GLY A 29 0.87 -17.89 1.08
C GLY A 29 0.22 -18.33 -0.23
N ILE A 30 -0.64 -17.50 -0.82
CA ILE A 30 -1.31 -17.76 -2.09
C ILE A 30 -0.46 -17.21 -3.22
N VAL A 31 -0.26 -18.02 -4.26
CA VAL A 31 0.46 -17.61 -5.47
C VAL A 31 -0.31 -16.49 -6.17
N ASP A 32 0.32 -15.33 -6.36
CA ASP A 32 -0.26 -14.27 -7.18
C ASP A 32 -0.02 -14.57 -8.67
N PRO A 33 -1.08 -14.75 -9.47
CA PRO A 33 -0.96 -15.11 -10.89
C PRO A 33 -0.34 -14.01 -11.76
N LEU A 34 -0.31 -12.75 -11.29
CA LEU A 34 0.27 -11.63 -12.04
C LEU A 34 1.76 -11.43 -11.72
N VAL A 35 2.29 -12.09 -10.69
CA VAL A 35 3.66 -11.90 -10.22
C VAL A 35 4.56 -12.95 -10.86
N VAL A 36 5.53 -12.49 -11.65
CA VAL A 36 6.44 -13.38 -12.38
C VAL A 36 7.63 -13.82 -11.51
N SER A 37 7.96 -13.07 -10.44
CA SER A 37 9.04 -13.41 -9.50
C SER A 37 8.64 -13.15 -8.04
N PHE A 38 8.46 -14.20 -7.25
CA PHE A 38 8.13 -14.15 -5.82
C PHE A 38 9.29 -13.69 -4.92
N GLN A 39 10.51 -13.60 -5.46
CA GLN A 39 11.74 -13.34 -4.69
C GLN A 39 11.86 -11.92 -4.11
N GLN A 40 10.99 -10.98 -4.50
CA GLN A 40 11.09 -9.57 -4.07
C GLN A 40 10.29 -9.22 -2.81
N TYR A 41 9.60 -10.19 -2.21
CA TYR A 41 8.60 -9.93 -1.19
C TYR A 41 9.01 -10.30 0.26
N VAL A 42 10.30 -10.40 0.55
CA VAL A 42 10.80 -10.93 1.83
C VAL A 42 10.93 -9.84 2.90
N GLY A 43 9.91 -8.99 3.06
CA GLY A 43 9.89 -7.92 4.07
C GLY A 43 8.66 -8.01 4.97
N GLU A 44 8.82 -7.74 6.27
CA GLU A 44 7.69 -7.62 7.21
C GLU A 44 6.92 -6.30 6.99
N ASP A 45 7.63 -5.25 6.56
CA ASP A 45 7.12 -3.89 6.34
C ASP A 45 7.01 -3.53 4.85
N LEU A 46 6.14 -4.24 4.13
CA LEU A 46 5.89 -3.97 2.72
C LEU A 46 5.21 -2.60 2.54
N CYS A 47 5.77 -1.77 1.65
CA CYS A 47 5.19 -0.48 1.32
C CYS A 47 3.79 -0.61 0.73
N GLY A 48 2.83 0.15 1.24
CA GLY A 48 1.47 0.13 0.72
C GLY A 48 1.32 0.59 -0.72
N TRP A 49 2.27 1.38 -1.25
CA TRP A 49 2.20 1.97 -2.60
C TRP A 49 2.94 1.17 -3.65
N CYS A 50 4.17 0.71 -3.39
CA CYS A 50 4.94 -0.06 -4.36
C CYS A 50 5.02 -1.55 -4.03
N GLY A 51 4.67 -1.95 -2.81
CA GLY A 51 4.69 -3.34 -2.35
C GLY A 51 6.08 -3.93 -2.12
N LEU A 52 7.12 -3.10 -2.25
CA LEU A 52 8.49 -3.46 -1.93
C LEU A 52 8.82 -3.08 -0.49
N ASP A 53 9.87 -3.71 0.03
CA ASP A 53 10.48 -3.34 1.31
C ASP A 53 11.38 -2.09 1.16
N GLY A 54 11.60 -1.37 2.26
CA GLY A 54 12.57 -0.28 2.36
C GLY A 54 12.01 1.14 2.11
N CYS A 55 10.73 1.31 1.79
CA CYS A 55 10.12 2.65 1.77
C CYS A 55 9.73 3.10 3.18
N GLN A 56 10.08 4.34 3.53
CA GLN A 56 9.61 4.95 4.77
C GLN A 56 8.19 5.47 4.61
N ASN A 57 7.30 5.06 5.51
CA ASN A 57 5.92 5.53 5.56
C ASN A 57 5.63 5.99 6.99
N VAL A 58 5.40 7.29 7.18
CA VAL A 58 5.18 7.91 8.49
C VAL A 58 3.77 8.45 8.57
N LEU A 59 3.05 8.06 9.62
CA LEU A 59 1.79 8.68 9.97
C LEU A 59 2.06 9.99 10.73
N MET A 60 1.58 11.10 10.20
CA MET A 60 1.69 12.41 10.80
C MET A 60 0.33 12.85 11.36
N LYS A 61 0.32 13.33 12.61
CA LYS A 61 -0.87 13.92 13.23
C LYS A 61 -0.65 15.43 13.40
N LYS A 62 -1.49 16.24 12.76
CA LYS A 62 -1.52 17.70 12.94
C LYS A 62 -2.89 18.11 13.48
N GLY A 63 -2.97 18.29 14.79
CA GLY A 63 -4.24 18.54 15.48
C GLY A 63 -5.20 17.36 15.35
N LYS A 64 -6.36 17.58 14.70
CA LYS A 64 -7.36 16.53 14.42
C LYS A 64 -7.15 15.82 13.08
N THR A 65 -6.23 16.30 12.25
CA THR A 65 -5.99 15.75 10.91
C THR A 65 -4.87 14.73 10.95
N LEU A 66 -5.12 13.55 10.37
CA LEU A 66 -4.13 12.53 10.11
C LEU A 66 -3.74 12.58 8.63
N SER A 67 -2.44 12.49 8.37
CA SER A 67 -1.88 12.43 7.02
C SER A 67 -0.73 11.43 6.98
N THR A 68 -0.37 10.96 5.80
CA THR A 68 0.78 10.09 5.59
C THR A 68 1.87 10.82 4.83
N ALA A 69 3.11 10.71 5.28
CA ALA A 69 4.28 11.04 4.51
C ALA A 69 4.96 9.75 4.06
N SER A 70 5.41 9.70 2.81
CA SER A 70 6.12 8.56 2.25
C SER A 70 7.17 9.03 1.26
N ASP A 71 8.32 8.36 1.27
CA ASP A 71 9.39 8.53 0.28
C ASP A 71 9.19 7.68 -0.98
N CYS A 72 8.13 6.86 -1.01
CA CYS A 72 7.82 6.03 -2.15
C CYS A 72 7.47 6.88 -3.37
N GLU A 73 8.03 6.57 -4.54
CA GLU A 73 7.69 7.26 -5.79
C GLU A 73 6.22 7.10 -6.21
N TYR A 74 5.53 6.09 -5.68
CA TYR A 74 4.10 5.88 -5.91
C TYR A 74 3.24 6.55 -4.84
N HIS A 75 3.85 7.35 -3.96
CA HIS A 75 3.12 8.17 -3.00
C HIS A 75 2.22 9.17 -3.72
N TYR A 76 0.92 8.93 -3.58
CA TYR A 76 -0.09 9.78 -4.17
C TYR A 76 -0.48 10.88 -3.18
N VAL A 77 0.05 12.09 -3.41
CA VAL A 77 -0.16 13.27 -2.55
C VAL A 77 -1.62 13.69 -2.40
N CYS A 78 -2.48 13.40 -3.38
CA CYS A 78 -3.91 13.70 -3.29
C CYS A 78 -4.71 12.61 -2.55
N MET A 79 -4.04 11.65 -1.92
CA MET A 79 -4.72 10.63 -1.12
C MET A 79 -5.29 11.26 0.16
N SER A 80 -6.61 11.14 0.34
CA SER A 80 -7.25 11.41 1.62
C SER A 80 -7.04 10.22 2.57
N TYR A 81 -6.22 10.43 3.60
CA TYR A 81 -6.00 9.43 4.66
C TYR A 81 -7.31 9.09 5.38
N SER A 82 -8.10 10.11 5.74
CA SER A 82 -9.39 9.93 6.43
C SER A 82 -10.35 9.03 5.66
N SER A 83 -10.42 9.20 4.33
CA SER A 83 -11.26 8.36 3.48
C SER A 83 -10.72 6.94 3.37
N ALA A 84 -9.40 6.78 3.45
CA ALA A 84 -8.76 5.47 3.37
C ALA A 84 -8.83 4.67 4.68
N CYS A 85 -9.05 5.33 5.83
CA CYS A 85 -9.33 4.67 7.12
C CYS A 85 -10.69 3.98 7.15
N SER A 86 -11.62 4.39 6.30
CA SER A 86 -12.97 3.84 6.25
C SER A 86 -13.06 2.78 5.16
N SER A 87 -13.27 1.53 5.56
CA SER A 87 -13.59 0.44 4.63
C SER A 87 -15.01 0.61 4.08
N SER A 88 -15.17 0.53 2.75
CA SER A 88 -16.49 0.38 2.11
C SER A 88 -16.58 -0.95 1.36
N HIS A 89 -17.80 -1.40 1.06
CA HIS A 89 -18.03 -2.58 0.21
C HIS A 89 -17.43 -2.45 -1.19
N THR A 90 -17.15 -1.21 -1.65
CA THR A 90 -16.64 -0.93 -3.00
C THR A 90 -15.14 -0.66 -3.03
N SER A 91 -14.49 -0.46 -1.87
CA SER A 91 -13.04 -0.29 -1.79
C SER A 91 -12.39 -1.58 -1.32
N SER A 92 -11.60 -2.23 -2.19
CA SER A 92 -10.63 -3.23 -1.74
C SER A 92 -9.61 -2.57 -0.80
N SER A 93 -9.08 -3.36 0.15
CA SER A 93 -8.14 -2.94 1.20
C SER A 93 -7.23 -1.78 0.80
N THR A 94 -7.22 -0.74 1.62
CA THR A 94 -6.47 0.48 1.36
C THR A 94 -5.01 0.37 1.77
N ASN A 95 -4.61 -0.71 2.46
CA ASN A 95 -3.25 -0.95 2.96
C ASN A 95 -2.58 0.31 3.55
N ILE A 96 -3.36 1.12 4.28
CA ILE A 96 -2.82 2.31 4.93
C ILE A 96 -2.15 1.91 6.23
N PRO A 97 -1.04 2.56 6.60
CA PRO A 97 -0.57 2.53 7.98
C PRO A 97 -1.67 3.07 8.88
N ILE A 98 -2.08 2.30 9.88
CA ILE A 98 -3.02 2.76 10.91
C ILE A 98 -2.24 3.04 12.19
N HIS A 99 -2.72 4.02 12.97
CA HIS A 99 -2.16 4.21 14.31
C HIS A 99 -2.57 3.02 15.17
N CYS A 100 -1.58 2.24 15.59
CA CYS A 100 -1.79 1.23 16.61
C CYS A 100 -2.03 1.94 17.95
N THR A 101 -3.19 1.71 18.57
CA THR A 101 -3.53 2.31 19.87
C THR A 101 -2.81 1.65 21.04
N LEU A 102 -1.98 0.64 20.78
CA LEU A 102 -1.24 -0.14 21.77
C LEU A 102 0.23 0.29 21.89
N CYS A 103 0.74 1.16 20.99
CA CYS A 103 2.11 1.67 21.01
C CYS A 103 2.18 3.19 20.87
#